data_AF-D9VXN2-F1
#
_entry.id   AF-D9VXN2-F1
#
_cell.length_a   1.000
_cell.length_b   1.000
_cell.length_c   1.000
_cell.angle_alpha   90.00
_cell.angle_beta   90.00
_cell.angle_gamma   90.00
#
_symmetry.space_group_name_H-M   'P 1'
#
loop_
_entity.id
_entity.type
_entity.pdbx_description
1 polymer ?
#
loop_
_entity_poly.entity_id
_entity_poly.type
_entity_poly.pdbx_seq_one_letter_code
_entity_poly.pdbx_strand_id
1 'polypeptide(L)'
;MAAGRPPLHEDVKTYFAQSSADRVGAMDESETTFTYELRVPAAANAGEGWQEPAHSGEMTTWGGTAHDLGRLVLARWRETAPEKYTGLPAAVEVRSDDGRHAVIDDPTPVHGPTLALECAIEDAQAADLARDVKRQELAEAMRDAREFDALSDRNIEHRVRFVLDPDEARRALGDGKD
;
A
#
# COMPACT_ATOMS: atom_id res chain seq x y z
N MET A 1 -8.26 -19.86 44.35
CA MET A 1 -8.68 -20.60 43.14
C MET A 1 -8.66 -19.61 41.99
N ALA A 2 -7.67 -19.70 41.11
CA ALA A 2 -7.47 -18.78 40.00
C ALA A 2 -8.41 -19.18 38.84
N ALA A 3 -9.32 -18.29 38.46
CA ALA A 3 -10.11 -18.44 37.25
C ALA A 3 -9.21 -18.12 36.04
N GLY A 4 -8.96 -19.12 35.21
CA GLY A 4 -8.13 -19.02 34.02
C GLY A 4 -8.72 -18.03 33.00
N ARG A 5 -7.85 -17.18 32.44
CA ARG A 5 -8.17 -16.42 31.23
C ARG A 5 -8.44 -17.39 30.07
N PRO A 6 -9.45 -17.15 29.22
CA PRO A 6 -9.63 -17.92 28.00
C PRO A 6 -8.46 -17.64 27.01
N PRO A 7 -8.09 -18.61 26.16
CA PRO A 7 -7.00 -18.45 25.19
C PRO A 7 -7.41 -17.50 24.05
N LEU A 8 -6.54 -16.54 23.74
CA LEU A 8 -6.69 -15.50 22.70
C LEU A 8 -6.72 -16.02 21.23
N HIS A 9 -6.92 -17.32 21.01
CA HIS A 9 -6.47 -17.97 19.78
C HIS A 9 -7.58 -18.36 18.78
N GLU A 10 -8.84 -18.34 19.18
CA GLU A 10 -10.00 -18.62 18.30
C GLU A 10 -10.77 -17.37 17.89
N ASP A 11 -10.98 -16.41 18.79
CA ASP A 11 -11.82 -15.24 18.51
C ASP A 11 -11.20 -14.26 17.50
N VAL A 12 -9.87 -14.20 17.43
CA VAL A 12 -9.15 -13.33 16.49
C VAL A 12 -9.36 -13.82 15.05
N LYS A 13 -9.28 -15.14 14.81
CA LYS A 13 -9.47 -15.71 13.47
C LYS A 13 -10.90 -15.52 12.96
N THR A 14 -11.89 -15.66 13.84
CA THR A 14 -13.31 -15.54 13.46
C THR A 14 -13.69 -14.09 13.15
N TYR A 15 -13.14 -13.12 13.88
CA TYR A 15 -13.42 -11.70 13.62
C TYR A 15 -12.76 -11.20 12.32
N PHE A 16 -11.54 -11.67 12.01
CA PHE A 16 -10.87 -11.36 10.74
C PHE A 16 -11.60 -11.97 9.53
N ALA A 17 -12.12 -13.20 9.64
CA ALA A 17 -12.83 -13.86 8.55
C ALA A 17 -14.17 -13.18 8.18
N GLN A 18 -14.86 -12.59 9.15
CA GLN A 18 -16.20 -12.01 8.94
C GLN A 18 -16.17 -10.60 8.33
N SER A 19 -15.14 -9.80 8.62
CA SER A 19 -14.95 -8.47 7.99
C SER A 19 -14.52 -8.57 6.51
N SER A 20 -13.90 -9.69 6.12
CA SER A 20 -13.45 -9.94 4.75
C SER A 20 -14.55 -10.48 3.83
N ALA A 21 -15.45 -11.32 4.34
CA ALA A 21 -16.49 -11.97 3.54
C ALA A 21 -17.55 -11.00 2.98
N ASP A 22 -17.88 -9.92 3.70
CA ASP A 22 -18.87 -8.93 3.24
C ASP A 22 -18.34 -7.99 2.13
N ARG A 23 -17.05 -8.04 1.78
CA ARG A 23 -16.42 -7.19 0.75
C ARG A 23 -16.20 -7.88 -0.61
N VAL A 24 -16.38 -9.19 -0.71
CA VAL A 24 -16.09 -10.02 -1.91
C VAL A 24 -17.07 -9.78 -3.07
N GLY A 25 -18.02 -8.84 -2.94
CA GLY A 25 -19.09 -8.65 -3.92
C GLY A 25 -18.76 -7.87 -5.20
N ALA A 26 -17.66 -7.10 -5.27
CA ALA A 26 -17.47 -6.17 -6.40
C ALA A 26 -16.05 -5.62 -6.63
N MET A 27 -14.98 -6.38 -6.39
CA MET A 27 -13.63 -6.00 -6.88
C MET A 27 -13.09 -7.09 -7.79
N ASP A 28 -12.58 -6.68 -8.95
CA ASP A 28 -11.82 -7.52 -9.88
C ASP A 28 -10.73 -8.25 -9.07
N GLU A 29 -10.79 -9.58 -9.02
CA GLU A 29 -9.90 -10.44 -8.24
C GLU A 29 -8.51 -10.53 -8.90
N SER A 30 -7.87 -9.40 -9.19
CA SER A 30 -6.41 -9.41 -9.29
C SER A 30 -5.89 -9.66 -7.87
N GLU A 31 -5.26 -10.81 -7.63
CA GLU A 31 -4.61 -11.13 -6.36
C GLU A 31 -3.56 -10.05 -6.04
N THR A 32 -3.94 -9.03 -5.27
CA THR A 32 -3.05 -7.95 -4.84
C THR A 32 -1.89 -8.55 -4.05
N THR A 33 -0.67 -8.33 -4.54
CA THR A 33 0.53 -8.83 -3.86
C THR A 33 1.07 -7.79 -2.90
N PHE A 34 1.22 -8.18 -1.63
CA PHE A 34 1.83 -7.36 -0.59
C PHE A 34 3.27 -7.80 -0.35
N THR A 35 4.18 -6.83 -0.31
CA THR A 35 5.56 -7.00 0.16
C THR A 35 5.71 -6.31 1.50
N TYR A 36 6.52 -6.88 2.39
CA TYR A 36 6.81 -6.26 3.68
C TYR A 36 8.29 -6.31 4.04
N GLU A 37 8.73 -5.30 4.77
CA GLU A 37 10.09 -5.15 5.28
C GLU A 37 10.05 -4.78 6.76
N LEU A 38 10.60 -5.64 7.61
CA LEU A 38 10.77 -5.38 9.03
C LEU A 38 12.14 -4.77 9.27
N ARG A 39 12.18 -3.62 9.94
CA ARG A 39 13.40 -2.88 10.25
C ARG A 39 13.57 -2.72 11.76
N VAL A 40 14.82 -2.76 12.21
CA VAL A 40 15.26 -2.56 13.60
C VAL A 40 16.42 -1.57 13.65
N PRO A 41 16.68 -0.89 14.79
CA PRO A 41 17.76 0.07 14.89
C PRO A 41 19.12 -0.48 14.51
N ALA A 42 19.88 0.37 13.81
CA ALA A 42 21.25 0.15 13.36
C ALA A 42 22.23 -0.29 14.46
N ALA A 43 21.97 0.04 15.74
CA ALA A 43 22.85 -0.38 16.82
C ALA A 43 22.81 -1.91 17.07
N ALA A 44 21.81 -2.61 16.54
CA ALA A 44 21.61 -4.05 16.72
C ALA A 44 21.89 -4.90 15.47
N ASN A 45 21.93 -4.27 14.30
CA ASN A 45 22.50 -4.83 13.07
C ASN A 45 23.92 -4.30 12.97
N ALA A 46 24.96 -5.14 13.09
CA ALA A 46 26.36 -4.70 13.06
C ALA A 46 26.83 -4.20 11.65
N GLY A 47 26.07 -3.29 11.03
CA GLY A 47 26.18 -2.78 9.66
C GLY A 47 25.30 -1.55 9.46
N GLU A 48 25.61 -0.75 8.44
CA GLU A 48 25.23 0.66 8.24
C GLU A 48 23.72 0.98 8.35
N GLY A 49 23.28 1.46 9.52
CA GLY A 49 21.99 2.15 9.61
C GLY A 49 20.75 1.24 9.61
N TRP A 50 19.57 1.86 9.50
CA TRP A 50 18.29 1.16 9.26
C TRP A 50 18.17 0.62 7.82
N GLN A 51 19.27 0.58 7.06
CA GLN A 51 19.24 0.41 5.60
C GLN A 51 18.81 -0.99 5.18
N GLU A 52 19.30 -2.04 5.87
CA GLU A 52 18.90 -3.42 5.59
C GLU A 52 17.75 -3.89 6.51
N PRO A 53 16.68 -4.46 5.94
CA PRO A 53 15.61 -5.04 6.74
C PRO A 53 16.11 -6.26 7.51
N ALA A 54 15.72 -6.38 8.79
CA ALA A 54 15.98 -7.57 9.60
C ALA A 54 15.20 -8.79 9.12
N HIS A 55 14.07 -8.57 8.45
CA HIS A 55 13.27 -9.60 7.81
C HIS A 55 12.45 -8.99 6.67
N SER A 56 12.24 -9.74 5.59
CA SER A 56 11.35 -9.34 4.49
C SER A 56 10.54 -10.54 4.01
N GLY A 57 9.43 -10.26 3.34
CA GLY A 57 8.59 -11.30 2.75
C GLY A 57 7.53 -10.74 1.81
N GLU A 58 6.79 -11.66 1.21
CA GLU A 58 5.73 -11.39 0.24
C GLU A 58 4.49 -12.23 0.59
N MET A 59 3.30 -11.68 0.37
CA MET A 59 2.02 -12.34 0.52
C MET A 59 1.09 -12.00 -0.65
N THR A 60 0.73 -13.02 -1.43
CA THR A 60 -0.15 -12.89 -2.60
C THR A 60 -1.63 -13.15 -2.28
N THR A 61 -1.94 -13.80 -1.14
CA THR A 61 -3.31 -14.20 -0.76
C THR A 61 -3.85 -13.43 0.45
N TRP A 62 -3.33 -12.23 0.70
CA TRP A 62 -3.74 -11.42 1.83
C TRP A 62 -5.05 -10.68 1.53
N GLY A 63 -6.12 -11.02 2.26
CA GLY A 63 -7.45 -10.39 2.12
C GLY A 63 -7.72 -9.23 3.09
N GLY A 64 -6.68 -8.72 3.77
CA GLY A 64 -6.77 -7.61 4.72
C GLY A 64 -6.11 -6.33 4.19
N THR A 65 -5.96 -5.34 5.07
CA THR A 65 -5.27 -4.07 4.75
C THR A 65 -3.75 -4.20 4.88
N ALA A 66 -3.00 -3.25 4.29
CA ALA A 66 -1.55 -3.14 4.50
C ALA A 66 -1.22 -2.92 5.99
N HIS A 67 -2.03 -2.12 6.70
CA HIS A 67 -1.90 -1.90 8.13
C HIS A 67 -2.08 -3.21 8.93
N ASP A 68 -3.09 -4.01 8.60
CA ASP A 68 -3.35 -5.30 9.27
C ASP A 68 -2.20 -6.28 9.07
N LEU A 69 -1.64 -6.36 7.86
CA LEU A 69 -0.47 -7.19 7.58
C LEU A 69 0.74 -6.74 8.40
N GLY A 70 0.99 -5.43 8.44
CA GLY A 70 2.11 -4.85 9.19
C GLY A 70 2.02 -5.16 10.69
N ARG A 71 0.83 -5.03 11.29
CA ARG A 71 0.58 -5.42 12.68
C ARG A 71 0.80 -6.91 12.92
N LEU A 72 0.30 -7.77 12.02
CA LEU A 72 0.46 -9.22 12.13
C LEU A 72 1.95 -9.61 12.10
N VAL A 73 2.70 -9.09 11.14
CA VAL A 73 4.14 -9.33 11.00
C VAL A 73 4.89 -8.83 12.24
N LEU A 74 4.57 -7.62 12.71
CA LEU A 74 5.23 -7.03 13.87
C LEU A 74 4.92 -7.79 15.17
N ALA A 75 3.67 -8.20 15.37
CA ALA A 75 3.25 -9.02 16.51
C ALA A 75 4.02 -10.35 16.54
N ARG A 76 4.03 -11.06 15.41
CA ARG A 76 4.76 -12.32 15.26
C ARG A 76 6.26 -12.14 15.50
N TRP A 77 6.85 -11.08 14.96
CA TRP A 77 8.25 -10.78 15.19
C TRP A 77 8.58 -10.58 16.66
N ARG A 78 7.76 -9.84 17.41
CA ARG A 78 8.01 -9.63 18.86
C ARG A 78 8.00 -10.93 19.67
N GLU A 79 7.31 -11.96 19.20
CA GLU A 79 7.28 -13.29 19.83
C GLU A 79 8.47 -14.17 19.43
N THR A 80 8.94 -14.05 18.19
CA THR A 80 9.95 -14.94 17.60
C THR A 80 11.30 -14.27 17.30
N ALA A 81 11.48 -13.02 17.72
CA ALA A 81 12.68 -12.26 17.43
C ALA A 81 13.93 -12.97 17.98
N PRO A 82 15.03 -13.05 17.20
CA PRO A 82 16.33 -13.43 17.72
C PRO A 82 16.70 -12.61 18.97
N GLU A 83 17.37 -13.24 19.94
CA GLU A 83 17.68 -12.64 21.24
C GLU A 83 18.38 -11.26 21.13
N LYS A 84 19.23 -11.07 20.12
CA LYS A 84 19.90 -9.79 19.84
C LYS A 84 18.96 -8.63 19.51
N TYR A 85 17.71 -8.90 19.14
CA TYR A 85 16.71 -7.90 18.80
C TYR A 85 15.61 -7.75 19.87
N THR A 86 15.63 -8.59 20.89
CA THR A 86 14.60 -8.58 21.94
C THR A 86 14.61 -7.26 22.69
N GLY A 87 13.43 -6.64 22.83
CA GLY A 87 13.26 -5.36 23.54
C GLY A 87 13.66 -4.13 22.74
N LEU A 88 14.12 -4.28 21.49
CA LEU A 88 14.39 -3.16 20.61
C LEU A 88 13.11 -2.70 19.90
N PRO A 89 13.00 -1.39 19.58
CA PRO A 89 11.93 -0.93 18.72
C PRO A 89 12.09 -1.57 17.33
N ALA A 90 10.97 -1.85 16.68
CA ALA A 90 10.91 -2.41 15.34
C ALA A 90 9.73 -1.78 14.61
N ALA A 91 9.88 -1.61 13.30
CA ALA A 91 8.82 -1.14 12.42
C ALA A 91 8.69 -2.07 11.22
N VAL A 92 7.47 -2.22 10.71
CA VAL A 92 7.18 -2.97 9.48
C VAL A 92 6.64 -2.00 8.45
N GLU A 93 7.32 -1.92 7.32
CA GLU A 93 6.81 -1.25 6.13
C GLU A 93 6.13 -2.28 5.24
N VAL A 94 4.94 -1.98 4.75
CA VAL A 94 4.14 -2.83 3.86
C VAL A 94 3.78 -2.04 2.62
N ARG A 95 3.97 -2.64 1.44
CA ARG A 95 3.62 -2.08 0.13
C ARG A 95 2.85 -3.10 -0.69
N SER A 96 1.81 -2.69 -1.41
CA SER A 96 1.18 -3.52 -2.43
C SER A 96 1.57 -3.09 -3.85
N ASP A 97 1.38 -4.00 -4.79
CA ASP A 97 1.51 -3.75 -6.23
C ASP A 97 0.50 -2.74 -6.78
N ASP A 98 -0.65 -2.60 -6.13
CA ASP A 98 -1.69 -1.62 -6.46
C ASP A 98 -1.57 -0.28 -5.71
N GLY A 99 -0.48 -0.07 -4.99
CA GLY A 99 -0.09 1.26 -4.48
C GLY A 99 -0.44 1.55 -3.03
N ARG A 100 -1.04 0.61 -2.29
CA ARG A 100 -1.26 0.76 -0.84
C ARG A 100 0.06 0.70 -0.10
N HIS A 101 0.19 1.55 0.91
CA HIS A 101 1.41 1.67 1.70
C HIS A 101 1.13 2.00 3.16
N ALA A 102 1.78 1.27 4.06
CA ALA A 102 1.68 1.49 5.50
C ALA A 102 3.03 1.27 6.19
N VAL A 103 3.29 2.02 7.27
CA VAL A 103 4.42 1.81 8.17
C VAL A 103 3.89 1.66 9.59
N ILE A 104 4.17 0.51 10.22
CA ILE A 104 3.61 0.10 11.50
C ILE A 104 4.73 -0.11 12.52
N ASP A 105 4.70 0.61 13.64
CA ASP A 105 5.61 0.45 14.77
C ASP A 105 4.92 -0.02 16.06
N ASP A 106 3.59 -0.04 16.08
CA ASP A 106 2.73 -0.58 17.13
C ASP A 106 1.87 -1.75 16.60
N PRO A 107 2.05 -2.99 17.11
CA PRO A 107 1.25 -4.15 16.71
C PRO A 107 -0.13 -4.18 17.35
N THR A 108 -0.47 -3.19 18.20
CA THR A 108 -1.76 -3.16 18.90
C THR A 108 -2.91 -3.13 17.90
N PRO A 109 -3.91 -4.04 18.02
CA PRO A 109 -5.09 -3.99 17.18
C PRO A 109 -5.83 -2.67 17.35
N VAL A 110 -6.31 -2.11 16.24
CA VAL A 110 -7.07 -0.86 16.23
C VAL A 110 -8.57 -1.13 16.25
N HIS A 111 -9.33 -0.16 16.76
CA HIS A 111 -10.79 -0.23 16.84
C HIS A 111 -11.46 0.49 15.66
N GLY A 112 -12.76 0.25 15.49
CA GLY A 112 -13.55 0.61 14.30
C GLY A 112 -13.24 1.97 13.65
N PRO A 113 -13.20 3.10 14.38
CA PRO A 113 -12.91 4.40 13.76
C PRO A 113 -11.50 4.51 13.15
N THR A 114 -10.48 4.00 13.84
CA THR A 114 -9.10 4.01 13.35
C THR A 114 -8.94 3.04 12.18
N LEU A 115 -9.55 1.85 12.26
CA LEU A 115 -9.57 0.91 11.15
C LEU A 115 -10.22 1.52 9.90
N ALA A 116 -11.34 2.22 10.06
CA ALA A 116 -12.03 2.89 8.96
C ALA A 116 -11.17 4.00 8.33
N LEU A 117 -10.42 4.74 9.14
CA LEU A 117 -9.48 5.75 8.65
C LEU A 117 -8.34 5.10 7.84
N GLU A 118 -7.75 4.02 8.35
CA GLU A 118 -6.67 3.30 7.67
C GLU A 118 -7.11 2.71 6.33
N CYS A 119 -8.29 2.08 6.29
CA CYS A 119 -8.89 1.65 5.03
C CYS A 119 -9.05 2.82 4.05
N ALA A 120 -9.58 3.97 4.51
CA ALA A 120 -9.77 5.13 3.65
C ALA A 120 -8.45 5.72 3.13
N ILE A 121 -7.38 5.67 3.93
CA ILE A 121 -6.03 6.07 3.50
C ILE A 121 -5.54 5.15 2.39
N GLU A 122 -5.63 3.83 2.59
CA GLU A 122 -5.20 2.84 1.60
C GLU A 122 -5.99 2.92 0.29
N ASP A 123 -7.31 3.12 0.37
CA ASP A 123 -8.16 3.31 -0.81
C ASP A 123 -7.78 4.59 -1.57
N ALA A 124 -7.43 5.67 -0.85
CA ALA A 124 -6.97 6.91 -1.47
C ALA A 124 -5.62 6.72 -2.19
N GLN A 125 -4.67 6.01 -1.56
CA GLN A 125 -3.38 5.70 -2.17
C GLN A 125 -3.52 4.88 -3.46
N ALA A 126 -4.35 3.84 -3.44
CA ALA A 126 -4.63 3.02 -4.62
C ALA A 126 -5.30 3.84 -5.74
N ALA A 127 -6.25 4.71 -5.38
CA ALA A 127 -6.91 5.60 -6.34
C ALA A 127 -5.93 6.62 -6.96
N ASP A 128 -5.01 7.16 -6.16
CA ASP A 128 -3.98 8.10 -6.64
C ASP A 128 -3.01 7.40 -7.60
N LEU A 129 -2.52 6.19 -7.29
CA LEU A 129 -1.68 5.43 -8.22
C LEU A 129 -2.42 5.10 -9.52
N ALA A 130 -3.66 4.63 -9.42
CA ALA A 130 -4.48 4.33 -10.60
C ALA A 130 -4.67 5.58 -11.47
N ARG A 131 -4.90 6.74 -10.85
CA ARG A 131 -5.00 8.03 -11.54
C ARG A 131 -3.70 8.39 -12.25
N ASP A 132 -2.55 8.21 -11.60
CA ASP A 132 -1.25 8.53 -12.19
C ASP A 132 -0.93 7.64 -13.40
N VAL A 133 -1.20 6.33 -13.30
CA VAL A 133 -1.07 5.40 -14.42
C VAL A 133 -1.96 5.82 -15.59
N LYS A 134 -3.24 6.14 -15.34
CA LYS A 134 -4.15 6.60 -16.40
C LYS A 134 -3.77 7.95 -17.00
N ARG A 135 -3.15 8.83 -16.22
CA ARG A 135 -2.60 10.09 -16.74
C ARG A 135 -1.41 9.86 -17.65
N GLN A 136 -0.54 8.91 -17.31
CA GLN A 136 0.58 8.54 -18.17
C GLN A 136 0.08 7.92 -19.48
N GLU A 137 -0.84 6.96 -19.43
CA GLU A 137 -1.46 6.35 -20.62
C GLU A 137 -2.12 7.42 -21.51
N LEU A 138 -2.84 8.38 -20.92
CA LEU A 138 -3.44 9.49 -21.67
C LEU A 138 -2.37 10.36 -22.34
N ALA A 139 -1.29 10.70 -21.63
CA ALA A 139 -0.21 11.49 -22.18
C ALA A 139 0.49 10.78 -23.35
N GLU A 140 0.67 9.46 -23.27
CA GLU A 140 1.19 8.64 -24.36
C GLU A 140 0.23 8.64 -25.56
N ALA A 141 -1.06 8.38 -25.34
CA ALA A 141 -2.08 8.43 -26.39
C ALA A 141 -2.18 9.81 -27.07
N MET A 142 -1.98 10.90 -26.32
CA MET A 142 -1.92 12.25 -26.88
C MET A 142 -0.72 12.43 -27.82
N ARG A 143 0.46 11.90 -27.45
CA ARG A 143 1.65 11.94 -28.32
C ARG A 143 1.46 11.09 -29.56
N ASP A 144 0.89 9.90 -29.41
CA ASP A 144 0.59 9.00 -30.54
C ASP A 144 -0.40 9.63 -31.52
N ALA A 145 -1.48 10.25 -31.01
CA ALA A 145 -2.45 10.95 -31.85
C ALA A 145 -1.84 12.15 -32.61
N ARG A 146 -0.82 12.78 -32.03
CA ARG A 146 -0.05 13.82 -32.74
C ARG A 146 0.84 13.24 -33.83
N GLU A 147 1.57 12.18 -33.50
CA GLU A 147 2.60 11.59 -34.38
C GLU A 147 1.98 10.80 -35.54
N PHE A 148 1.01 9.94 -35.25
CA PHE A 148 0.49 8.95 -36.20
C PHE A 148 -0.81 9.39 -36.87
N ASP A 149 -1.69 10.11 -36.16
CA ASP A 149 -2.95 10.63 -36.71
C ASP A 149 -2.84 12.09 -37.22
N ALA A 150 -1.65 12.69 -37.11
CA ALA A 150 -1.36 14.07 -37.51
C ALA A 150 -2.34 15.11 -36.93
N LEU A 151 -2.89 14.87 -35.73
CA LEU A 151 -3.73 15.84 -35.06
C LEU A 151 -2.89 17.02 -34.57
N SER A 152 -3.36 18.25 -34.83
CA SER A 152 -2.75 19.46 -34.26
C SER A 152 -2.91 19.48 -32.74
N ASP A 153 -1.95 20.07 -32.01
CA ASP A 153 -1.98 20.20 -30.54
C ASP A 153 -3.30 20.79 -30.04
N ARG A 154 -3.83 21.82 -30.72
CA ARG A 154 -5.13 22.44 -30.37
C ARG A 154 -6.33 21.50 -30.46
N ASN A 155 -6.29 20.53 -31.37
CA ASN A 155 -7.33 19.51 -31.50
C ASN A 155 -7.23 18.52 -30.32
N ILE A 156 -6.01 18.11 -29.99
CA ILE A 156 -5.72 17.21 -28.88
C ILE A 156 -6.12 17.86 -27.55
N GLU A 157 -5.66 19.09 -27.28
CA GLU A 157 -6.06 19.90 -26.12
C GLU A 157 -7.59 19.99 -25.99
N HIS A 158 -8.28 20.27 -27.10
CA HIS A 158 -9.73 20.35 -27.09
C HIS A 158 -10.39 19.03 -26.69
N ARG A 159 -9.85 17.88 -27.12
CA ARG A 159 -10.40 16.55 -26.77
C ARG A 159 -10.19 16.21 -25.31
N VAL A 160 -9.07 16.60 -24.70
CA VAL A 160 -8.73 16.24 -23.31
C VAL A 160 -9.18 17.26 -22.27
N ARG A 161 -9.73 18.42 -22.69
CA ARG A 161 -10.05 19.58 -21.83
C ARG A 161 -10.91 19.34 -20.58
N PHE A 162 -11.66 18.24 -20.53
CA PHE A 162 -12.54 17.92 -19.40
C PHE A 162 -11.91 16.96 -18.39
N VAL A 163 -10.77 16.35 -18.74
CA VAL A 163 -10.09 15.34 -17.92
C VAL A 163 -8.66 15.75 -17.58
N LEU A 164 -8.08 16.68 -18.34
CA LEU A 164 -6.73 17.18 -18.16
C LEU A 164 -6.73 18.71 -18.16
N ASP A 165 -5.95 19.29 -17.24
CA ASP A 165 -5.71 20.72 -17.21
C ASP A 165 -5.00 21.18 -18.50
N PRO A 166 -5.32 22.35 -19.08
CA PRO A 166 -4.68 22.82 -20.32
C PRO A 166 -3.15 22.91 -20.25
N ASP A 167 -2.59 23.30 -19.12
CA ASP A 167 -1.13 23.41 -18.97
C ASP A 167 -0.49 22.03 -18.76
N GLU A 168 -1.20 21.09 -18.14
CA GLU A 168 -0.80 19.68 -18.08
C GLU A 168 -0.84 19.04 -19.48
N ALA A 169 -1.84 19.37 -20.30
CA ALA A 169 -1.95 18.89 -21.67
C ALA A 169 -0.80 19.36 -22.58
N ARG A 170 -0.41 20.65 -22.49
CA ARG A 170 0.73 21.18 -23.25
C ARG A 170 2.05 20.57 -22.83
N ARG A 171 2.25 20.39 -21.52
CA ARG A 171 3.44 19.70 -20.99
C ARG A 171 3.53 18.27 -21.51
N ALA A 172 2.41 17.53 -21.56
CA ALA A 172 2.37 16.17 -22.09
C ALA A 172 2.77 16.08 -23.57
N LEU A 173 2.45 17.11 -24.37
CA LEU A 173 2.83 17.24 -25.77
C LEU A 173 4.27 17.75 -25.97
N GLY A 174 4.95 18.23 -24.93
CA GLY A 174 6.33 18.72 -25.04
C GLY A 174 6.46 20.17 -25.49
N ASP A 175 5.35 20.94 -25.47
CA ASP A 175 5.36 22.39 -25.70
C ASP A 175 5.82 23.19 -24.47
N GLY A 176 6.01 22.52 -23.34
CA GLY A 176 6.64 23.07 -22.14
C GLY A 176 8.16 22.93 -22.18
N LYS A 177 8.83 23.65 -23.07
CA LYS A 177 10.24 24.00 -22.88
C LYS A 177 10.31 25.28 -22.06
N ASP A 178 10.90 25.17 -20.87
CA ASP A 178 11.62 26.29 -20.24
C ASP A 178 12.77 26.76 -21.15
#